data_AF-A0A4Y7T1I6-F1
#
_entry.id   AF-A0A4Y7T1I6-F1
#
_cell.length_a   1.000
_cell.length_b   1.000
_cell.length_c   1.000
_cell.angle_alpha   90.00
_cell.angle_beta   90.00
_cell.angle_gamma   90.00
#
_symmetry.space_group_name_H-M   'P 1'
#
loop_
_entity.id
_entity.type
_entity.pdbx_description
1 polymer ?
#
loop_
_entity_poly.entity_id
_entity_poly.type
_entity_poly.pdbx_seq_one_letter_code
_entity_poly.pdbx_strand_id
1 'polypeptide(L)'
;MTMPLDVVYEILSQLALIDLINVARVNRSWRKTLLGTQAGMVWKTAREAGKYPEPPEDFTEQRWARFLLCKVCQYCGSKLGWQSPDWLLLRRVCAACRRTHLVDVRCITERRFPNVDKDIVKRRLGLSSMRPILLGRRYPPHFSRVGRNPRS
;
A
#
# COMPACT_ATOMS: atom_id res chain seq x y z
N MET A 1 -18.45 31.20 -3.39
CA MET A 1 -17.35 31.17 -4.38
C MET A 1 -16.52 29.92 -4.14
N THR A 2 -16.48 29.00 -5.09
CA THR A 2 -15.66 27.77 -5.01
C THR A 2 -14.36 27.99 -5.78
N MET A 3 -13.20 27.80 -5.13
CA MET A 3 -11.90 27.92 -5.79
C MET A 3 -11.74 26.85 -6.87
N PRO A 4 -11.21 27.17 -8.07
CA PRO A 4 -10.93 26.19 -9.10
C PRO A 4 -9.94 25.12 -8.63
N LEU A 5 -10.13 23.89 -9.09
CA LEU A 5 -9.31 22.75 -8.66
C LEU A 5 -7.86 22.83 -9.16
N ASP A 6 -7.63 23.55 -10.26
CA ASP A 6 -6.28 23.71 -10.82
C ASP A 6 -5.39 24.56 -9.90
N VAL A 7 -5.93 25.67 -9.38
CA VAL A 7 -5.25 26.52 -8.39
C VAL A 7 -4.97 25.74 -7.11
N VAL A 8 -5.93 24.90 -6.68
CA VAL A 8 -5.74 23.99 -5.56
C VAL A 8 -4.55 23.06 -5.81
N TYR A 9 -4.49 22.44 -6.99
CA TYR A 9 -3.42 21.50 -7.34
C TYR A 9 -2.05 22.18 -7.47
N GLU A 10 -2.01 23.41 -7.97
CA GLU A 10 -0.80 24.22 -8.02
C GLU A 10 -0.24 24.45 -6.61
N ILE A 11 -1.07 24.88 -5.66
CA ILE A 11 -0.66 25.06 -4.26
C ILE A 11 -0.19 23.74 -3.65
N LEU A 12 -0.95 22.66 -3.84
CA LEU A 12 -0.60 21.35 -3.29
C LEU A 12 0.69 20.79 -3.91
N SER A 13 1.02 21.13 -5.16
CA SER A 13 2.23 20.67 -5.84
C SER A 13 3.52 21.22 -5.22
N GLN A 14 3.43 22.32 -4.47
CA GLN A 14 4.54 22.93 -3.75
C GLN A 14 4.81 22.26 -2.40
N LEU A 15 3.92 21.38 -1.93
CA LEU A 15 4.08 20.71 -0.64
C LEU A 15 5.08 19.56 -0.73
N ALA A 16 5.79 19.30 0.37
CA ALA A 16 6.61 18.10 0.47
C ALA A 16 5.71 16.84 0.41
N LEU A 17 6.27 15.75 -0.10
CA LEU A 17 5.53 14.51 -0.31
C LEU A 17 4.86 13.99 0.98
N ILE A 18 5.49 14.17 2.14
CA ILE A 18 4.91 13.79 3.45
C ILE A 18 3.72 14.67 3.84
N ASP A 19 3.73 15.95 3.47
CA ASP A 19 2.67 16.89 3.81
C ASP A 19 1.42 16.60 3.00
N LEU A 20 1.57 16.25 1.72
CA LEU A 20 0.46 15.73 0.90
C LEU A 20 -0.20 14.50 1.55
N ILE A 21 0.59 13.58 2.10
CA ILE A 21 0.06 12.42 2.85
C ILE A 21 -0.72 12.88 4.07
N ASN A 22 -0.22 13.86 4.81
CA ASN A 22 -0.87 14.37 6.01
C ASN A 22 -2.18 15.11 5.67
N VAL A 23 -2.18 16.00 4.68
CA VAL A 23 -3.36 16.71 4.19
C VAL A 23 -4.46 15.74 3.76
N ALA A 24 -4.10 14.70 2.98
CA ALA A 24 -5.03 13.65 2.56
C ALA A 24 -5.58 12.78 3.70
N ARG A 25 -5.04 12.89 4.93
CA ARG A 25 -5.50 12.13 6.10
C ARG A 25 -6.34 12.95 7.06
N VAL A 26 -6.10 14.26 7.14
CA VAL A 26 -6.77 15.13 8.14
C VAL A 26 -8.17 15.53 7.70
N ASN A 27 -8.43 15.69 6.40
CA ASN A 27 -9.74 16.11 5.91
C ASN A 27 -10.30 15.17 4.83
N ARG A 28 -11.58 14.81 4.96
CA ARG A 28 -12.29 13.92 4.04
C ARG A 28 -12.44 14.53 2.63
N SER A 29 -12.62 15.84 2.52
CA SER A 29 -12.66 16.53 1.22
C SER A 29 -11.28 16.51 0.55
N TRP A 30 -10.24 16.90 1.27
CA TRP A 30 -8.85 16.83 0.79
C TRP A 30 -8.45 15.42 0.40
N ARG A 31 -8.86 14.42 1.18
CA ARG A 31 -8.67 13.02 0.83
C ARG A 31 -9.31 12.66 -0.51
N LYS A 32 -10.55 13.08 -0.74
CA LYS A 32 -11.25 12.79 -2.01
C LYS A 32 -10.55 13.45 -3.19
N THR A 33 -10.13 14.70 -3.01
CA THR A 33 -9.39 15.46 -4.03
C THR A 33 -8.03 14.84 -4.33
N LEU A 34 -7.19 14.61 -3.31
CA LEU A 34 -5.82 14.11 -3.48
C LEU A 34 -5.73 12.63 -3.86
N LEU A 35 -6.76 11.83 -3.58
CA LEU A 35 -6.84 10.44 -4.06
C LEU A 35 -7.58 10.31 -5.40
N GLY A 36 -8.03 11.42 -5.98
CA GLY A 36 -8.60 11.45 -7.32
C GLY A 36 -7.55 11.18 -8.40
N THR A 37 -8.01 10.75 -9.58
CA THR A 37 -7.16 10.46 -10.74
C THR A 37 -6.36 11.69 -11.19
N GLN A 38 -6.97 12.87 -11.11
CA GLN A 38 -6.37 14.14 -11.55
C GLN A 38 -5.24 14.64 -10.63
N ALA A 39 -5.17 14.16 -9.39
CA ALA A 39 -4.11 14.56 -8.47
C ALA A 39 -2.76 13.91 -8.80
N GLY A 40 -2.67 12.97 -9.75
CA GLY A 40 -1.45 12.21 -10.04
C GLY A 40 -0.23 13.11 -10.28
N MET A 41 -0.39 14.20 -11.02
CA MET A 41 0.69 15.16 -11.30
C MET A 41 1.19 15.82 -10.01
N VAL A 42 0.29 16.23 -9.10
CA VAL A 42 0.65 16.83 -7.79
C VAL A 42 1.58 15.91 -6.99
N TRP A 43 1.25 14.62 -6.95
CA TRP A 43 2.07 13.64 -6.25
C TRP A 43 3.39 13.37 -6.93
N LYS A 44 3.41 13.30 -8.27
CA LYS A 44 4.63 13.15 -9.06
C LYS A 44 5.58 14.33 -8.87
N THR A 45 5.09 15.56 -8.96
CA THR A 45 5.88 16.78 -8.75
C THR A 45 6.51 16.80 -7.35
N ALA A 46 5.72 16.52 -6.30
CA ALA A 46 6.24 16.46 -4.94
C ALA A 46 7.26 15.31 -4.74
N ARG A 47 7.08 14.19 -5.44
CA ARG A 47 8.02 13.06 -5.44
C ARG A 47 9.35 13.46 -6.06
N GLU A 48 9.33 14.08 -7.23
CA GLU A 48 10.52 14.50 -7.97
C GLU A 48 11.28 15.61 -7.24
N ALA A 49 10.57 16.60 -6.69
CA ALA A 49 11.16 17.64 -5.84
C ALA A 49 11.88 17.07 -4.62
N GLY A 50 11.30 16.02 -4.02
CA GLY A 50 11.92 15.27 -2.92
C GLY A 50 12.98 14.23 -3.35
N LYS A 51 13.30 14.12 -4.65
CA LYS A 51 14.24 13.15 -5.23
C LYS A 51 13.95 11.69 -4.85
N TYR A 52 12.67 11.36 -4.71
CA TYR A 52 12.23 9.99 -4.41
C TYR A 52 12.25 9.11 -5.67
N PRO A 53 12.51 7.80 -5.53
CA PRO A 53 12.56 6.87 -6.67
C PRO A 53 11.24 6.84 -7.44
N GLU A 54 11.27 6.48 -8.72
CA GLU A 54 10.07 6.32 -9.54
C GLU A 54 9.22 5.12 -9.05
N PRO A 55 7.87 5.21 -9.08
CA PRO A 55 7.03 4.06 -8.81
C PRO A 55 7.22 2.94 -9.85
N PRO A 56 7.06 1.66 -9.46
CA PRO A 56 6.85 0.58 -10.41
C PRO A 56 5.64 0.83 -11.33
N GLU A 57 5.61 0.25 -12.52
CA GLU A 57 4.58 0.45 -13.55
C GLU A 57 3.13 0.29 -13.04
N ASP A 58 2.89 -0.69 -12.16
CA ASP A 58 1.57 -0.97 -11.57
C ASP A 58 1.25 -0.13 -10.30
N PHE A 59 2.04 0.90 -9.99
CA PHE A 59 1.89 1.73 -8.79
C PHE A 59 1.51 3.16 -9.11
N THR A 60 0.40 3.61 -8.51
CA THR A 60 0.05 5.03 -8.54
C THR A 60 1.00 5.82 -7.63
N GLU A 61 1.26 7.08 -8.01
CA GLU A 61 2.12 8.00 -7.25
C GLU A 61 1.69 8.15 -5.78
N GLN A 62 0.37 8.20 -5.52
CA GLN A 62 -0.16 8.27 -4.15
C GLN A 62 0.16 7.03 -3.34
N ARG A 63 0.03 5.85 -3.97
CA ARG A 63 0.29 4.57 -3.31
C ARG A 63 1.78 4.43 -3.03
N TRP A 64 2.61 4.91 -3.95
CA TRP A 64 4.05 4.95 -3.82
C TRP A 64 4.52 5.90 -2.72
N ALA A 65 4.02 7.12 -2.68
CA ALA A 65 4.27 8.09 -1.60
C ALA A 65 3.95 7.49 -0.23
N ARG A 66 2.79 6.82 -0.11
CA ARG A 66 2.40 6.14 1.13
C ARG A 66 3.29 4.96 1.48
N PHE A 67 3.85 4.27 0.49
CA PHE A 67 4.81 3.20 0.73
C PHE A 67 6.17 3.77 1.19
N LEU A 68 6.63 4.86 0.60
CA LEU A 68 7.90 5.49 0.96
C LEU A 68 7.88 6.14 2.34
N LEU A 69 6.84 6.92 2.65
CA LEU A 69 6.90 7.88 3.77
C LEU A 69 5.90 7.65 4.91
N CYS A 70 4.85 6.86 4.69
CA CYS A 70 3.79 6.76 5.70
C CYS A 70 4.23 5.92 6.91
N LYS A 71 4.07 6.43 8.13
CA LYS A 71 4.43 5.70 9.36
C LYS A 71 3.27 4.89 9.96
N VAL A 72 2.43 4.30 9.12
CA VAL A 72 1.32 3.44 9.59
C VAL A 72 1.21 2.16 8.78
N CYS A 73 0.68 1.12 9.43
CA CYS A 73 0.40 -0.14 8.78
C CYS A 73 -0.69 0.06 7.73
N GLN A 74 -0.39 -0.27 6.48
CA GLN A 74 -1.34 -0.19 5.38
C GLN A 74 -2.43 -1.25 5.46
N TYR A 75 -2.30 -2.24 6.35
CA TYR A 75 -3.33 -3.23 6.65
C TYR A 75 -4.24 -2.76 7.79
N CYS A 76 -3.74 -2.69 9.03
CA CYS A 76 -4.57 -2.38 10.21
C CYS A 76 -4.64 -0.90 10.59
N GLY A 77 -3.76 -0.04 10.05
CA GLY A 77 -3.72 1.39 10.38
C GLY A 77 -2.93 1.74 11.65
N SER A 78 -2.38 0.75 12.37
CA SER A 78 -1.56 1.01 13.56
C SER A 78 -0.34 1.85 13.21
N LYS A 79 0.12 2.69 14.15
CA LYS A 79 1.40 3.40 13.99
C LYS A 79 2.52 2.36 13.83
N LEU A 80 3.41 2.63 12.87
CA LEU A 80 4.68 1.93 12.71
C LEU A 80 5.74 2.82 13.33
N GLY A 81 6.63 2.23 14.12
CA GLY A 81 7.85 2.91 14.57
C GLY A 81 8.85 3.06 13.41
N TRP A 82 10.11 2.80 13.68
CA TRP A 82 11.19 2.85 12.69
C TRP A 82 11.23 1.64 11.72
N GLN A 83 10.09 0.98 11.49
CA GLN A 83 10.06 -0.18 10.60
C GLN A 83 10.30 0.27 9.16
N SER A 84 11.34 -0.28 8.55
CA SER A 84 11.62 -0.08 7.13
C SER A 84 10.45 -0.61 6.29
N PRO A 85 10.16 0.00 5.14
CA PRO A 85 9.16 -0.52 4.23
C PRO A 85 9.55 -1.92 3.75
N ASP A 86 8.56 -2.81 3.61
CA ASP A 86 8.80 -4.15 3.07
C ASP A 86 8.79 -4.05 1.54
N TRP A 87 9.99 -3.91 0.97
CA TRP A 87 10.22 -3.75 -0.47
C TRP A 87 9.79 -4.96 -1.28
N LEU A 88 9.78 -6.16 -0.68
CA LEU A 88 9.30 -7.36 -1.35
C LEU A 88 7.77 -7.32 -1.52
N LEU A 89 7.06 -6.84 -0.51
CA LEU A 89 5.59 -6.72 -0.55
C LEU A 89 5.12 -5.42 -1.22
N LEU A 90 6.04 -4.47 -1.40
CA LEU A 90 5.76 -3.06 -1.71
C LEU A 90 4.68 -2.49 -0.78
N ARG A 91 4.79 -2.83 0.53
CA ARG A 91 3.85 -2.39 1.56
C ARG A 91 4.54 -2.11 2.89
N ARG A 92 3.91 -1.23 3.67
CA ARG A 92 4.25 -1.01 5.08
C ARG A 92 3.30 -1.79 5.97
N VAL A 93 3.81 -2.79 6.68
CA VAL A 93 2.98 -3.73 7.46
C VAL A 93 3.61 -3.92 8.84
N CYS A 94 2.82 -3.84 9.92
CA CYS A 94 3.35 -4.08 11.25
C CYS A 94 3.69 -5.56 11.43
N ALA A 95 4.58 -5.87 12.37
CA ALA A 95 4.99 -7.26 12.65
C ALA A 95 3.80 -8.19 12.94
N ALA A 96 2.76 -7.71 13.64
CA ALA A 96 1.55 -8.49 13.88
C ALA A 96 0.82 -8.84 12.57
N CYS A 97 0.54 -7.84 11.72
CA CYS A 97 -0.11 -8.08 10.43
C CYS A 97 0.76 -8.91 9.48
N ARG A 98 2.08 -8.77 9.56
CA ARG A 98 3.02 -9.58 8.78
C ARG A 98 2.92 -11.06 9.16
N ARG A 99 2.86 -11.39 10.46
CA ARG A 99 2.71 -12.78 10.93
C ARG A 99 1.33 -13.37 10.65
N THR A 100 0.28 -12.56 10.71
CA THR A 100 -1.11 -13.05 10.61
C THR A 100 -1.63 -13.11 9.18
N HIS A 101 -1.16 -12.22 8.29
CA HIS A 101 -1.74 -12.04 6.96
C HIS A 101 -0.78 -12.33 5.81
N LEU A 102 0.47 -12.70 6.09
CA LEU A 102 1.32 -13.31 5.08
C LEU A 102 0.90 -14.76 4.89
N VAL A 103 0.66 -15.11 3.64
CA VAL A 103 0.30 -16.45 3.22
C VAL A 103 1.39 -16.97 2.29
N ASP A 104 1.87 -18.17 2.58
CA ASP A 104 2.75 -18.88 1.65
C ASP A 104 1.95 -19.19 0.37
N VAL A 105 2.57 -19.00 -0.78
CA VAL A 105 1.94 -19.21 -2.08
C VAL A 105 1.39 -20.61 -2.23
N ARG A 106 2.06 -21.61 -1.67
CA ARG A 106 1.63 -23.01 -1.69
C ARG A 106 0.29 -23.21 -0.96
N CYS A 107 -0.05 -22.29 -0.06
CA CYS A 107 -1.34 -22.28 0.64
C CYS A 107 -2.45 -21.55 -0.13
N ILE A 108 -2.13 -20.90 -1.26
CA ILE A 108 -3.12 -20.27 -2.13
C ILE A 108 -3.74 -21.36 -3.00
N THR A 109 -4.90 -21.85 -2.58
CA THR A 109 -5.71 -22.81 -3.32
C THR A 109 -7.08 -22.21 -3.60
N GLU A 110 -7.76 -22.67 -4.65
CA GLU A 110 -9.13 -22.23 -4.97
C GLU A 110 -10.11 -22.49 -3.82
N ARG A 111 -9.90 -23.57 -3.05
CA ARG A 111 -10.71 -23.87 -1.85
C ARG A 111 -10.54 -22.82 -0.75
N ARG A 112 -9.32 -22.32 -0.55
CA ARG A 112 -9.02 -21.37 0.54
C ARG A 112 -9.19 -19.92 0.12
N PHE A 113 -9.00 -19.64 -1.17
CA PHE A 113 -9.05 -18.31 -1.75
C PHE A 113 -9.72 -18.35 -3.14
N PRO A 114 -11.04 -18.59 -3.20
CA PRO A 114 -11.75 -18.83 -4.46
C PRO A 114 -11.71 -17.64 -5.42
N ASN A 115 -11.55 -16.43 -4.90
CA ASN A 115 -11.57 -15.20 -5.68
C ASN A 115 -10.18 -14.60 -5.92
N VAL A 116 -9.10 -15.30 -5.53
CA VAL A 116 -7.76 -14.73 -5.71
C VAL A 116 -7.41 -14.65 -7.18
N ASP A 117 -7.11 -13.42 -7.60
CA ASP A 117 -6.63 -13.12 -8.93
C ASP A 117 -5.31 -13.85 -9.19
N LYS A 118 -5.37 -14.83 -10.10
CA LYS A 118 -4.25 -15.69 -10.46
C LYS A 118 -3.11 -14.91 -11.10
N ASP A 119 -3.38 -13.76 -11.72
CA ASP A 119 -2.36 -12.91 -12.34
C ASP A 119 -1.63 -12.05 -11.29
N ILE A 120 -2.30 -11.66 -10.20
CA ILE A 120 -1.64 -11.03 -9.05
C ILE A 120 -0.66 -12.00 -8.40
N VAL A 121 -1.06 -13.27 -8.28
CA VAL A 121 -0.21 -14.34 -7.75
C VAL A 121 0.98 -14.53 -8.69
N LYS A 122 0.77 -14.74 -9.99
CA LYS A 122 1.85 -14.92 -10.98
C LYS A 122 2.82 -13.73 -11.07
N ARG A 123 2.32 -12.49 -11.22
CA ARG A 123 3.16 -11.28 -11.35
C ARG A 123 4.05 -11.01 -10.14
N ARG A 124 3.55 -11.28 -8.94
CA ARG A 124 4.34 -11.13 -7.69
C ARG A 124 5.29 -12.30 -7.43
N LEU A 125 5.14 -13.39 -8.18
CA LEU A 125 5.92 -14.63 -8.05
C LEU A 125 6.95 -14.84 -9.14
N GLY A 126 7.40 -13.76 -9.80
CA GLY A 126 8.54 -13.81 -10.70
C GLY A 126 9.74 -14.50 -10.03
N LEU A 127 9.90 -15.78 -10.35
CA LEU A 127 10.99 -16.73 -10.08
C LEU A 127 11.13 -17.24 -8.62
N SER A 128 10.84 -18.55 -8.50
CA SER A 128 11.04 -19.47 -7.37
C SER A 128 9.96 -19.50 -6.27
N SER A 129 9.43 -20.70 -6.06
CA SER A 129 8.19 -21.13 -5.39
C SER A 129 8.07 -20.88 -3.87
N MET A 130 8.79 -19.90 -3.31
CA MET A 130 8.89 -19.73 -1.85
C MET A 130 8.56 -18.33 -1.31
N ARG A 131 8.04 -17.40 -2.11
CA ARG A 131 7.83 -16.02 -1.66
C ARG A 131 6.44 -15.80 -1.05
N PRO A 132 6.29 -15.46 0.25
CA PRO A 132 4.99 -15.22 0.85
C PRO A 132 4.33 -13.93 0.30
N ILE A 133 3.02 -13.95 0.14
CA ILE A 133 2.22 -12.81 -0.36
C ILE A 133 1.35 -12.28 0.79
N LEU A 134 1.28 -10.96 0.91
CA LEU A 134 0.30 -10.32 1.80
C LEU A 134 -1.00 -10.09 1.06
N LEU A 135 -2.01 -10.89 1.37
CA LEU A 135 -3.37 -10.66 0.86
C LEU A 135 -3.96 -9.41 1.54
N GLY A 136 -4.38 -8.44 0.73
CA GLY A 136 -4.93 -7.18 1.22
C GLY A 136 -6.32 -7.35 1.83
N ARG A 137 -6.90 -6.24 2.36
CA ARG A 137 -8.26 -6.23 2.95
C ARG A 137 -9.37 -6.76 2.02
N ARG A 138 -9.16 -6.79 0.70
CA ARG A 138 -10.11 -7.36 -0.28
C ARG A 138 -10.23 -8.88 -0.23
N TYR A 139 -9.22 -9.55 0.35
CA TYR A 139 -9.20 -10.99 0.54
C TYR A 139 -9.09 -11.29 2.03
N PRO A 140 -10.16 -11.05 2.82
CA PRO A 140 -10.20 -11.50 4.19
C PRO A 140 -10.09 -13.02 4.18
N PRO A 141 -9.09 -13.61 4.86
CA PRO A 141 -9.11 -15.03 5.11
C PRO A 141 -10.21 -15.29 6.15
N HIS A 142 -11.14 -16.20 5.85
CA HIS A 142 -11.93 -16.87 6.90
C HIS A 142 -10.96 -17.73 7.72
N PHE A 143 -10.27 -17.12 8.68
CA PHE A 143 -9.32 -17.82 9.54
C PHE A 143 -10.08 -18.55 10.65
N SER A 144 -10.43 -19.80 10.40
CA SER A 144 -10.32 -20.82 11.44
C SER A 144 -8.83 -21.15 11.56
N ARG A 145 -8.27 -21.03 12.76
CA ARG A 145 -6.86 -21.36 13.04
C ARG A 145 -6.59 -22.82 12.64
N VAL A 146 -6.04 -23.06 11.45
CA VAL A 146 -5.41 -24.35 11.17
C VAL A 146 -4.14 -24.37 12.04
N GLY A 147 -4.15 -25.28 13.00
CA GLY A 147 -3.19 -25.35 14.10
C GLY A 147 -1.76 -25.21 13.63
N ARG A 148 -1.00 -24.36 14.33
CA ARG A 148 0.45 -24.53 14.39
C ARG A 148 0.68 -25.90 15.01
N ASN A 149 1.15 -26.85 14.21
CA ASN A 149 1.67 -28.10 14.72
C ASN A 149 2.90 -27.75 15.61
N PRO A 150 2.88 -27.99 16.92
CA PRO A 150 4.09 -27.86 17.72
C PRO A 150 5.03 -28.98 17.28
N ARG A 151 6.23 -28.61 16.85
CA ARG A 151 7.29 -29.59 16.55
C ARG A 151 7.58 -30.37 17.84
N SER A 152 7.38 -31.69 17.76
CA SER A 152 8.10 -32.73 18.49
C SER A 152 9.60 -32.59 18.28
#